data_AF-A0A7Y6AXG1-F1
#
_entry.id   AF-A0A7Y6AXG1-F1
#
_cell.length_a   1.000
_cell.length_b   1.000
_cell.length_c   1.000
_cell.angle_alpha   90.00
_cell.angle_beta   90.00
_cell.angle_gamma   90.00
#
_symmetry.space_group_name_H-M   'P 1'
#
loop_
_entity.id
_entity.type
_entity.pdbx_description
1 polymer ?
#
loop_
_entity_poly.entity_id
_entity_poly.type
_entity_poly.pdbx_seq_one_letter_code
_entity_poly.pdbx_strand_id
1 'polypeptide(L)' 'MHFRDLTQSKAERSCHALQSAARLAELHKKWYSAAELYEAAASIWPGNGLTYMRRAELCRSLVDSARDEMDL' A
#
# COMPACT_ATOMS: atom_id res chain seq x y z
N MET A 1 -20.67 28.15 -15.89
CA MET A 1 -20.81 26.72 -15.56
C MET A 1 -19.43 26.17 -15.25
N HIS A 2 -19.16 25.70 -14.03
CA HIS A 2 -17.89 25.06 -13.70
C HIS A 2 -17.94 23.60 -14.11
N PHE A 3 -17.06 23.19 -15.02
CA PHE A 3 -16.87 21.80 -15.39
C PHE A 3 -16.18 21.11 -14.21
N ARG A 4 -16.93 20.39 -13.37
CA ARG A 4 -16.35 19.46 -12.40
C ARG A 4 -15.90 18.25 -13.20
N ASP A 5 -14.59 18.12 -13.40
CA ASP A 5 -14.02 16.89 -13.91
C ASP A 5 -14.32 15.79 -12.88
N LEU A 6 -15.28 14.92 -13.21
CA LEU A 6 -15.70 13.79 -12.38
C LEU A 6 -14.73 12.61 -12.51
N THR A 7 -13.69 12.74 -13.32
CA THR A 7 -12.70 11.69 -13.50
C THR A 7 -11.69 11.71 -12.35
N GLN A 8 -11.40 10.52 -11.80
CA GLN A 8 -10.34 10.38 -10.80
C GLN A 8 -9.03 10.95 -11.34
N SER A 9 -8.36 11.74 -10.52
CA SER A 9 -7.04 12.27 -10.82
C SER A 9 -6.05 11.13 -11.12
N LYS A 10 -4.99 11.44 -11.87
CA LYS A 10 -3.91 10.47 -12.11
C LYS A 10 -3.33 9.92 -10.79
N ALA A 11 -3.22 10.77 -9.77
CA ALA A 11 -2.74 10.39 -8.45
C ALA A 11 -3.67 9.36 -7.78
N GLU A 12 -4.99 9.58 -7.81
CA GLU A 12 -5.97 8.63 -7.27
C GLU A 12 -5.92 7.28 -7.97
N ARG A 13 -5.89 7.29 -9.32
CA ARG A 13 -5.81 6.04 -10.10
C ARG A 13 -4.53 5.27 -9.81
N SER A 14 -3.40 5.97 -9.73
CA SER A 14 -2.10 5.35 -9.43
C SER A 14 -2.07 4.78 -8.01
N CYS A 15 -2.60 5.53 -7.05
CA CYS A 15 -2.73 5.09 -5.66
C CYS A 15 -3.63 3.85 -5.55
N HIS A 16 -4.76 3.82 -6.26
CA HIS A 16 -5.65 2.67 -6.27
C HIS A 16 -4.95 1.43 -6.86
N ALA A 17 -4.22 1.58 -7.96
CA ALA A 17 -3.45 0.48 -8.56
C ALA A 17 -2.39 -0.07 -7.60
N LEU A 18 -1.64 0.80 -6.92
CA LEU A 18 -0.65 0.41 -5.91
C LEU A 18 -1.30 -0.30 -4.72
N GLN A 19 -2.44 0.19 -4.23
CA GLN A 19 -3.21 -0.47 -3.17
C GLN A 19 -3.67 -1.87 -3.61
N SER A 20 -4.17 -2.03 -4.83
CA SER A 20 -4.58 -3.34 -5.36
C SER A 20 -3.40 -4.31 -5.44
N ALA A 21 -2.24 -3.85 -5.92
CA ALA A 21 -1.02 -4.64 -5.96
C ALA A 21 -0.54 -5.03 -4.54
N ALA A 22 -0.59 -4.10 -3.59
CA ALA A 22 -0.22 -4.36 -2.20
C ALA A 22 -1.09 -5.44 -1.55
N ARG A 23 -2.42 -5.41 -1.78
CA ARG A 23 -3.34 -6.45 -1.29
C ARG A 23 -3.06 -7.82 -1.91
N LEU A 24 -2.70 -7.87 -3.20
CA LEU A 24 -2.29 -9.13 -3.82
C LEU A 24 -1.00 -9.65 -3.18
N ALA A 25 -0.04 -8.77 -2.91
CA ALA A 25 1.18 -9.14 -2.20
C ALA A 25 0.88 -9.67 -0.78
N GLU A 26 -0.02 -9.02 -0.03
CA GLU A 26 -0.51 -9.52 1.28
C GLU A 26 -1.09 -10.94 1.16
N LEU A 27 -1.96 -11.19 0.16
CA LEU A 27 -2.58 -12.50 -0.07
C LEU A 27 -1.53 -13.60 -0.29
N HIS A 28 -0.45 -13.27 -1.00
CA HIS A 28 0.67 -14.16 -1.26
C HIS A 28 1.74 -14.17 -0.15
N LYS A 29 1.46 -13.54 1.01
CA LYS A 29 2.39 -13.39 2.14
C LYS A 29 3.72 -12.72 1.77
N LYS A 30 3.74 -11.94 0.68
CA LYS A 30 4.90 -11.15 0.25
C LYS A 30 4.93 -9.83 1.03
N TRP A 31 5.13 -9.94 2.34
CA TRP A 31 4.94 -8.83 3.28
C TRP A 31 5.86 -7.64 2.99
N TYR A 32 7.12 -7.89 2.61
CA TYR A 32 8.06 -6.83 2.25
C TYR A 32 7.57 -6.03 1.03
N SER A 33 7.18 -6.73 -0.05
CA SER A 33 6.65 -6.08 -1.26
C SER A 33 5.34 -5.35 -0.98
N ALA A 34 4.47 -5.90 -0.13
CA ALA A 34 3.24 -5.23 0.28
C ALA A 34 3.54 -3.90 1.00
N ALA A 35 4.54 -3.89 1.89
CA ALA A 35 4.95 -2.68 2.60
C ALA A 35 5.44 -1.59 1.65
N GLU A 36 6.35 -1.91 0.72
CA GLU A 36 6.86 -0.94 -0.26
C GLU A 36 5.75 -0.35 -1.13
N LEU A 37 4.78 -1.17 -1.54
CA LEU A 37 3.65 -0.72 -2.36
C LEU A 37 2.71 0.23 -1.59
N TYR A 38 2.51 0.02 -0.29
CA TYR A 38 1.72 0.94 0.54
C TYR A 38 2.46 2.26 0.79
N GLU A 39 3.78 2.24 1.03
CA GLU A 39 4.57 3.46 1.16
C GLU A 39 4.56 4.28 -0.15
N ALA A 40 4.68 3.61 -1.29
CA ALA A 40 4.53 4.25 -2.60
C ALA A 40 3.14 4.88 -2.76
N ALA A 41 2.07 4.17 -2.39
CA ALA A 41 0.71 4.69 -2.44
C ALA A 41 0.53 5.93 -1.53
N ALA A 42 1.10 5.90 -0.32
CA ALA A 42 1.07 7.02 0.63
C ALA A 42 1.79 8.26 0.09
N SER A 43 2.91 8.07 -0.62
CA SER A 43 3.71 9.17 -1.18
C SER A 43 3.02 9.91 -2.33
N ILE A 44 2.12 9.23 -3.06
CA ILE A 44 1.44 9.78 -4.24
C ILE A 44 0.06 10.34 -3.90
N TRP A 45 -0.61 9.83 -2.86
CA TRP A 45 -1.94 10.29 -2.46
C TRP A 45 -2.01 10.67 -0.97
N PRO A 46 -1.80 11.96 -0.63
CA PRO A 46 -1.76 12.40 0.77
C PRO A 46 -3.12 12.27 1.47
N GLY A 47 -4.24 12.29 0.72
CA GLY A 47 -5.59 12.20 1.29
C GLY A 47 -5.87 10.91 2.07
N ASN A 48 -5.08 9.85 1.84
CA ASN A 48 -5.19 8.59 2.58
C ASN A 48 -3.83 8.04 3.04
N GLY A 49 -2.81 8.89 3.06
CA GLY A 49 -1.42 8.49 3.30
C GLY A 49 -1.20 7.82 4.65
N LEU A 50 -1.83 8.32 5.73
CA LEU A 50 -1.74 7.74 7.07
C LEU A 50 -2.24 6.29 7.12
N THR A 51 -3.35 6.00 6.43
CA THR A 51 -3.92 4.64 6.36
C THR A 51 -2.95 3.68 5.68
N TYR A 52 -2.33 4.12 4.59
CA TYR A 52 -1.35 3.31 3.85
C TYR A 52 -0.06 3.12 4.65
N MET A 53 0.47 4.17 5.27
CA MET A 53 1.65 4.09 6.13
C MET A 53 1.45 3.09 7.28
N ARG A 54 0.30 3.16 7.97
CA ARG A 54 -0.03 2.18 9.02
C ARG A 54 -0.08 0.73 8.49
N ARG A 55 -0.59 0.50 7.28
CA ARG A 55 -0.56 -0.84 6.67
C ARG A 55 0.84 -1.28 6.29
N ALA A 56 1.69 -0.37 5.81
CA ALA A 56 3.08 -0.66 5.53
C ALA A 56 3.84 -1.10 6.78
N GLU A 57 3.65 -0.38 7.90
CA GLU A 57 4.22 -0.73 9.20
C GLU A 57 3.79 -2.13 9.67
N LEU A 58 2.50 -2.45 9.57
CA LEU A 58 1.98 -3.79 9.86
C LEU A 58 2.61 -4.87 8.97
N CYS A 59 2.78 -4.59 7.67
CA CYS A 59 3.44 -5.53 6.78
C CYS A 59 4.90 -5.75 7.17
N ARG A 60 5.63 -4.70 7.59
CA ARG A 60 7.02 -4.83 8.06
C ARG A 60 7.12 -5.69 9.32
N SER A 61 6.24 -5.51 10.31
CA SER A 61 6.27 -6.34 11.51
C SER A 61 6.02 -7.83 11.22
N LEU A 62 5.24 -8.14 10.17
CA LEU A 62 5.01 -9.51 9.70
C LEU A 62 6.22 -10.09 8.95
N VAL A 63 7.05 -9.26 8.29
CA VAL A 63 8.33 -9.71 7.72
C VAL A 63 9.24 -10.21 8.82
N ASP A 64 9.39 -9.43 9.90
CA ASP A 64 10.26 -9.78 11.02
C ASP A 64 9.77 -11.07 11.70
N SER A 65 8.46 -11.17 11.95
CA SER A 65 7.86 -12.38 12.55
C SER A 65 8.01 -13.64 11.68
N ALA A 66 7.91 -13.51 10.35
CA ALA A 66 8.07 -14.62 9.43
C ALA A 66 9.53 -15.10 9.27
N ARG A 67 10.51 -14.25 9.61
CA ARG A 67 11.92 -14.66 9.68
C ARG A 67 12.16 -15.52 10.91
N ASP A 68 11.61 -15.10 12.06
CA ASP A 68 11.75 -15.83 13.33
C ASP A 68 11.15 -17.25 13.27
N GLU A 69 10.08 -17.49 12.49
CA GLU A 69 9.50 -18.83 12.31
C GLU A 69 10.34 -19.77 11.42
N MET A 70 11.23 -19.26 10.57
CA MET A 70 12.07 -20.09 9.68
C MET A 70 13.42 -20.50 10.30
N ASP A 71 13.79 -19.89 11.43
CA ASP A 71 15.03 -20.18 12.17
C ASP A 71 14.82 -21.21 13.33
N LEU A 72 13.65 -21.85 13.40
CA LEU A 72 13.27 -22.93 14.35
C LEU A 72 13.10 -24.28 13.64
#